data_AF-A0A538RUL1-F1
#
_entry.id   AF-A0A538RUL1-F1
#
_cell.length_a   1.000
_cell.length_b   1.000
_cell.length_c   1.000
_cell.angle_alpha   90.00
_cell.angle_beta   90.00
_cell.angle_gamma   90.00
#
_symmetry.space_group_name_H-M   'P 1'
#
loop_
_entity.id
_entity.type
_entity.pdbx_description
1 polymer ?
#
loop_
_entity_poly.entity_id
_entity_poly.type
_entity_poly.pdbx_seq_one_letter_code
_entity_poly.pdbx_strand_id
1 'polypeptide(L)'
;MDELSIRFSMGGGPPSAAVCAAWDTGQPTEQADPPALLSPQREWTAVAPGTTPMVFHGDAIISNGRIALAARRRAQAVEAYVLSHEGMVLRLRLQLIGSGGEAAARLGRLELVENTKGAACLELTYKNGQGAGLAAKFRIKKAEVAVQIDPGQGADRLRVECAGRFAVLPDFFADDILIDARNIPVPRIELPSENFLLHLAGQGETVATCVFENRKQDVVVTLAGTGDERKIGASEIPFEAKRVWVAILEGPGQWHTRDIRTEDAGKVLPLGWKMPFPAQWRVDLTRKEDLTDSWDMLLQQKTGGYLKPSLLGGGPEQLGGDRSRWNTVLGRYPYPCWSDQEGRGYIQPLKKKVLSFQGPAVVYPLNRVKETPLDAFTVVDIMRNTLGVGPCEHILDLEGQKSEYRGRATCSVRDTLGAIYEKKEQKQKHAEVEKILNDGLV
;
A
#
# COMPACT_ATOMS: atom_id res chain seq x y z
N MET A 1 7.23 -7.08 -48.74
CA MET A 1 7.69 -8.25 -47.96
C MET A 1 8.90 -7.77 -47.20
N ASP A 2 8.71 -7.36 -45.96
CA ASP A 2 9.75 -7.18 -44.95
C ASP A 2 9.02 -7.27 -43.61
N GLU A 3 8.98 -8.50 -43.08
CA GLU A 3 8.41 -8.85 -41.78
C GLU A 3 9.31 -8.28 -40.68
N LEU A 4 8.81 -7.27 -39.99
CA LEU A 4 9.34 -6.81 -38.71
C LEU A 4 9.01 -7.84 -37.63
N SER A 5 9.80 -8.91 -37.57
CA SER A 5 9.86 -9.83 -36.44
C SER A 5 10.59 -9.14 -35.28
N ILE A 6 9.84 -8.54 -34.35
CA ILE A 6 10.40 -8.00 -33.11
C ILE A 6 10.73 -9.18 -32.20
N ARG A 7 11.99 -9.63 -32.24
CA ARG A 7 12.55 -10.51 -31.22
C ARG A 7 12.68 -9.72 -29.92
N PHE A 8 12.16 -10.26 -28.81
CA PHE A 8 12.47 -9.80 -27.46
C PHE A 8 13.97 -9.95 -27.20
N SER A 9 14.75 -8.90 -27.46
CA SER A 9 16.13 -8.78 -27.01
C SER A 9 16.13 -8.31 -25.55
N MET A 10 16.09 -9.25 -24.61
CA MET A 10 16.34 -9.01 -23.17
C MET A 10 17.85 -8.83 -22.90
N GLY A 11 18.53 -8.01 -23.70
CA GLY A 11 19.96 -7.76 -23.60
C GLY A 11 20.28 -6.27 -23.61
N GLY A 12 20.64 -5.73 -22.45
CA GLY A 12 21.32 -4.44 -22.29
C GLY A 12 20.51 -3.32 -21.61
N GLY A 13 20.64 -3.19 -20.29
CA GLY A 13 20.22 -2.03 -19.50
C GLY A 13 18.70 -1.94 -19.17
N PRO A 14 18.31 -1.18 -18.13
CA PRO A 14 16.90 -1.01 -17.79
C PRO A 14 16.15 -0.40 -18.98
N PRO A 15 14.97 -0.92 -19.36
CA PRO A 15 14.23 -0.40 -20.50
C PRO A 15 13.92 1.08 -20.27
N SER A 16 14.35 1.91 -21.23
CA SER A 16 13.89 3.30 -21.40
C SER A 16 12.37 3.36 -21.18
N ALA A 17 11.92 4.23 -20.26
CA ALA A 17 10.54 4.37 -19.78
C ALA A 17 9.49 4.04 -20.87
N ALA A 18 9.01 2.80 -20.86
CA ALA A 18 8.35 2.23 -22.02
C ALA A 18 7.01 2.93 -22.29
N VAL A 19 6.74 3.14 -23.56
CA VAL A 19 5.47 3.61 -24.09
C VAL A 19 4.39 2.55 -23.79
N CYS A 20 3.14 2.97 -23.58
CA CYS A 20 2.04 2.00 -23.51
C CYS A 20 1.90 1.25 -24.85
N ALA A 21 1.69 -0.06 -24.78
CA ALA A 21 1.57 -0.92 -25.94
C ALA A 21 0.53 -2.03 -25.71
N ALA A 22 -0.02 -2.55 -26.81
CA ALA A 22 -1.05 -3.57 -26.82
C ALA A 22 -0.74 -4.66 -27.85
N TRP A 23 -1.11 -5.90 -27.55
CA TRP A 23 -0.88 -7.07 -28.39
C TRP A 23 -2.07 -8.01 -28.42
N ASP A 24 -2.24 -8.69 -29.55
CA ASP A 24 -3.13 -9.83 -29.75
C ASP A 24 -2.31 -11.12 -29.83
N THR A 25 -2.64 -12.12 -29.02
CA THR A 25 -1.93 -13.40 -29.02
C THR A 25 -2.30 -14.31 -30.21
N GLY A 26 -3.29 -13.92 -31.03
CA GLY A 26 -3.75 -14.65 -32.21
C GLY A 26 -4.60 -15.90 -31.93
N GLN A 27 -4.36 -16.56 -30.79
CA GLN A 27 -5.11 -17.71 -30.32
C GLN A 27 -5.44 -17.61 -28.83
N PRO A 28 -6.66 -18.00 -28.40
CA PRO A 28 -7.02 -18.07 -26.98
C PRO A 28 -6.15 -19.08 -26.24
N THR A 29 -5.66 -18.72 -25.05
CA THR A 29 -4.93 -19.65 -24.19
C THR A 29 -5.80 -20.16 -23.03
N GLU A 30 -5.64 -21.44 -22.66
CA GLU A 30 -6.47 -22.10 -21.62
C GLU A 30 -5.97 -21.87 -20.19
N GLN A 31 -4.66 -21.73 -19.97
CA GLN A 31 -4.08 -21.68 -18.63
C GLN A 31 -3.30 -20.39 -18.36
N ALA A 32 -3.39 -19.95 -17.12
CA ALA A 32 -2.47 -19.02 -16.48
C ALA A 32 -1.10 -19.69 -16.36
N ASP A 33 -0.37 -19.74 -17.47
CA ASP A 33 1.04 -20.15 -17.49
C ASP A 33 1.87 -18.88 -17.80
N PRO A 34 2.34 -18.16 -16.76
CA PRO A 34 3.17 -16.97 -16.92
C PRO A 34 4.41 -17.22 -17.80
N PRO A 35 5.17 -18.33 -17.64
CA PRO A 35 6.21 -18.73 -18.60
C PRO A 35 5.75 -18.78 -20.06
N ALA A 36 4.52 -19.26 -20.32
CA ALA A 36 4.00 -19.35 -21.69
C ALA A 36 3.63 -17.99 -22.31
N LEU A 37 3.31 -16.96 -21.51
CA LEU A 37 3.19 -15.58 -22.03
C LEU A 37 4.54 -15.00 -22.42
N LEU A 38 5.62 -15.45 -21.79
CA LEU A 38 6.95 -14.87 -21.91
C LEU A 38 7.84 -15.54 -22.95
N SER A 39 7.37 -16.61 -23.61
CA SER A 39 8.22 -17.34 -24.53
C SER A 39 8.60 -16.45 -25.72
N PRO A 40 9.90 -16.19 -25.95
CA PRO A 40 10.38 -15.38 -27.08
C PRO A 40 10.08 -16.02 -28.46
N GLN A 41 9.49 -17.21 -28.48
CA GLN A 41 9.06 -17.95 -29.66
C GLN A 41 7.61 -17.65 -30.08
N ARG A 42 6.87 -16.79 -29.36
CA ARG A 42 5.48 -16.44 -29.73
C ARG A 42 5.42 -15.19 -30.60
N GLU A 43 4.82 -15.35 -31.77
CA GLU A 43 4.48 -14.27 -32.70
C GLU A 43 3.18 -13.59 -32.25
N TRP A 44 3.29 -12.64 -31.32
CA TRP A 44 2.16 -11.77 -30.99
C TRP A 44 2.05 -10.64 -31.99
N THR A 45 0.82 -10.32 -32.38
CA THR A 45 0.55 -9.19 -33.27
C THR A 45 0.45 -7.92 -32.45
N ALA A 46 1.44 -7.03 -32.59
CA ALA A 46 1.39 -5.71 -31.97
C ALA A 46 0.25 -4.87 -32.58
N VAL A 47 -0.52 -4.21 -31.74
CA VAL A 47 -1.53 -3.24 -32.16
C VAL A 47 -0.87 -1.86 -32.27
N ALA A 48 -0.93 -1.26 -33.46
CA ALA A 48 -0.30 0.03 -33.71
C ALA A 48 -0.85 1.14 -32.77
N PRO A 49 0.00 1.98 -32.14
CA PRO A 49 -0.46 3.10 -31.34
C PRO A 49 -1.39 4.03 -32.11
N GLY A 50 -2.45 4.49 -31.47
CA GLY A 50 -3.52 5.30 -32.07
C GLY A 50 -4.60 4.49 -32.78
N THR A 51 -4.46 3.16 -32.85
CA THR A 51 -5.46 2.26 -33.43
C THR A 51 -6.08 1.35 -32.39
N THR A 52 -7.34 1.00 -32.61
CA THR A 52 -8.10 0.02 -31.83
C THR A 52 -8.61 -1.06 -32.78
N PRO A 53 -8.19 -2.34 -32.62
CA PRO A 53 -8.67 -3.40 -33.48
C PRO A 53 -10.16 -3.61 -33.24
N MET A 54 -10.91 -3.92 -34.29
CA MET A 54 -12.34 -4.23 -34.12
C MET A 54 -12.56 -5.53 -33.34
N VAL A 55 -11.63 -6.48 -33.46
CA VAL A 55 -11.72 -7.81 -32.84
C VAL A 55 -10.30 -8.30 -32.49
N PHE A 56 -10.14 -8.89 -31.31
CA PHE A 56 -8.97 -9.71 -30.97
C PHE A 56 -9.21 -11.17 -31.38
N HIS A 57 -8.26 -11.81 -32.03
CA HIS A 57 -8.34 -13.23 -32.38
C HIS A 57 -8.02 -14.14 -31.20
N GLY A 58 -7.04 -13.76 -30.39
CA GLY A 58 -6.65 -14.43 -29.16
C GLY A 58 -7.01 -13.65 -27.90
N ASP A 59 -6.07 -13.64 -26.97
CA ASP A 59 -6.09 -12.87 -25.74
C ASP A 59 -5.54 -11.46 -26.00
N ALA A 60 -5.95 -10.49 -25.18
CA ALA A 60 -5.43 -9.13 -25.26
C ALA A 60 -4.45 -8.85 -24.14
N ILE A 61 -3.27 -8.38 -24.51
CA ILE A 61 -2.23 -7.95 -23.56
C ILE A 61 -2.05 -6.45 -23.70
N ILE A 62 -2.02 -5.72 -22.60
CA ILE A 62 -1.59 -4.31 -22.57
C ILE A 62 -0.46 -4.13 -21.55
N SER A 63 0.52 -3.29 -21.84
CA SER A 63 1.63 -3.01 -20.93
C SER A 63 2.08 -1.55 -20.99
N ASN A 64 2.65 -1.06 -19.90
CA ASN A 64 3.29 0.25 -19.80
C ASN A 64 4.79 0.17 -19.47
N GLY A 65 5.40 -1.02 -19.61
CA GLY A 65 6.80 -1.27 -19.29
C GLY A 65 7.12 -1.58 -17.83
N ARG A 66 6.16 -1.38 -16.91
CA ARG A 66 6.31 -1.78 -15.49
C ARG A 66 5.35 -2.91 -15.13
N ILE A 67 4.11 -2.77 -15.55
CA ILE A 67 3.07 -3.79 -15.39
C ILE A 67 2.50 -4.17 -16.75
N ALA A 68 1.91 -5.35 -16.81
CA ALA A 68 1.16 -5.83 -17.96
C ALA A 68 -0.13 -6.48 -17.51
N LEU A 69 -1.21 -6.23 -18.24
CA LEU A 69 -2.51 -6.86 -18.03
C LEU A 69 -2.78 -7.86 -19.14
N ALA A 70 -3.23 -9.05 -18.77
CA ALA A 70 -3.70 -10.05 -19.70
C ALA A 70 -5.20 -10.29 -19.50
N ALA A 71 -5.99 -9.99 -20.53
CA ALA A 71 -7.39 -10.36 -20.61
C ALA A 71 -7.53 -11.58 -21.52
N ARG A 72 -7.60 -12.76 -20.92
CA ARG A 72 -7.72 -14.01 -21.67
C ARG A 72 -9.16 -14.34 -21.97
N ARG A 73 -9.43 -14.84 -23.18
CA ARG A 73 -10.79 -15.20 -23.62
C ARG A 73 -11.43 -16.31 -22.79
N ARG A 74 -10.63 -17.18 -22.18
CA ARG A 74 -11.10 -18.30 -21.34
C ARG A 74 -10.95 -18.04 -19.84
N ALA A 75 -10.36 -16.91 -19.44
CA ALA A 75 -10.22 -16.57 -18.03
C ALA A 75 -11.47 -15.90 -17.46
N GLN A 76 -11.58 -15.96 -16.13
CA GLN A 76 -12.66 -15.37 -15.35
C GLN A 76 -12.30 -13.99 -14.78
N ALA A 77 -11.02 -13.62 -14.88
CA ALA A 77 -10.44 -12.43 -14.28
C ALA A 77 -9.40 -11.83 -15.24
N VAL A 78 -9.07 -10.55 -15.03
CA VAL A 78 -7.89 -9.92 -15.64
C VAL A 78 -6.69 -10.25 -14.77
N GLU A 79 -5.62 -10.72 -15.40
CA GLU A 79 -4.36 -11.03 -14.73
C GLU A 79 -3.43 -9.83 -14.80
N ALA A 80 -2.86 -9.41 -13.67
CA ALA A 80 -1.87 -8.34 -13.62
C ALA A 80 -0.49 -8.89 -13.26
N TYR A 81 0.47 -8.56 -14.11
CA TYR A 81 1.84 -9.01 -14.04
C TYR A 81 2.77 -7.82 -13.80
N VAL A 82 3.85 -8.07 -13.06
CA VAL A 82 4.99 -7.14 -13.00
C VAL A 82 6.04 -7.57 -14.01
N LEU A 83 6.61 -6.59 -14.71
CA LEU A 83 7.72 -6.78 -15.64
C LEU A 83 9.04 -6.67 -14.90
N SER A 84 9.78 -7.77 -14.82
CA SER A 84 11.12 -7.83 -14.24
C SER A 84 12.15 -8.28 -15.28
N HIS A 85 13.43 -8.21 -14.93
CA HIS A 85 14.52 -8.75 -15.74
C HIS A 85 14.47 -10.28 -15.87
N GLU A 86 13.75 -10.98 -14.97
CA GLU A 86 13.51 -12.43 -15.04
C GLU A 86 12.24 -12.76 -15.84
N GLY A 87 11.46 -11.74 -16.25
CA GLY A 87 10.23 -11.86 -17.00
C GLY A 87 8.99 -11.31 -16.28
N MET A 88 7.81 -11.69 -16.78
CA MET A 88 6.51 -11.36 -16.20
C MET A 88 6.18 -12.27 -15.02
N VAL A 89 5.94 -11.67 -13.86
CA VAL A 89 5.51 -12.40 -12.66
C VAL A 89 4.05 -12.07 -12.37
N LEU A 90 3.18 -13.08 -12.32
CA LEU A 90 1.78 -12.90 -11.97
C LEU A 90 1.68 -12.47 -10.50
N ARG A 91 1.05 -11.32 -10.23
CA ARG A 91 0.86 -10.81 -8.87
C ARG A 91 -0.60 -10.73 -8.45
N LEU A 92 -1.49 -10.41 -9.37
CA LEU A 92 -2.90 -10.22 -9.06
C LEU A 92 -3.81 -10.87 -10.08
N ARG A 93 -5.00 -11.28 -9.61
CA ARG A 93 -6.18 -11.46 -10.47
C ARG A 93 -7.28 -10.50 -10.04
N LEU A 94 -7.90 -9.86 -11.03
CA LEU A 94 -8.92 -8.84 -10.87
C LEU A 94 -10.23 -9.37 -11.47
N GLN A 95 -11.16 -9.80 -10.61
CA GLN A 95 -12.41 -10.42 -11.01
C GLN A 95 -13.60 -9.52 -10.65
N LEU A 96 -14.57 -9.39 -11.55
CA LEU A 96 -15.80 -8.64 -11.28
C LEU A 96 -16.79 -9.51 -10.52
N ILE A 97 -17.46 -8.93 -9.53
CA ILE A 97 -18.57 -9.53 -8.79
C ILE A 97 -19.83 -8.69 -9.05
N GLY A 98 -20.94 -9.35 -9.37
CA GLY A 98 -22.23 -8.70 -9.56
C GLY A 98 -22.98 -8.43 -8.25
N SER A 99 -24.05 -7.64 -8.32
CA SER A 99 -24.86 -7.27 -7.15
C SER A 99 -25.49 -8.47 -6.43
N GLY A 100 -25.75 -9.56 -7.15
CA GLY A 100 -26.20 -10.84 -6.57
C GLY A 100 -25.09 -11.65 -5.88
N GLY A 101 -23.86 -11.14 -5.80
CA GLY A 101 -22.70 -11.85 -5.24
C GLY A 101 -22.02 -12.83 -6.20
N GLU A 102 -22.58 -13.02 -7.40
CA GLU A 102 -22.07 -13.93 -8.42
C GLU A 102 -20.84 -13.35 -9.13
N ALA A 103 -19.78 -14.15 -9.22
CA ALA A 103 -18.55 -13.77 -9.88
C ALA A 103 -18.63 -13.89 -11.40
N ALA A 104 -17.81 -13.09 -12.10
CA ALA A 104 -17.55 -13.25 -13.53
C ALA A 104 -17.06 -14.68 -13.82
N ALA A 105 -17.72 -15.37 -14.76
CA ALA A 105 -17.46 -16.78 -15.06
C ALA A 105 -16.97 -17.03 -16.49
N ARG A 106 -17.37 -16.19 -17.46
CA ARG A 106 -16.96 -16.32 -18.86
C ARG A 106 -16.84 -14.97 -19.53
N LEU A 107 -15.73 -14.69 -20.20
CA LEU A 107 -15.58 -13.47 -21.00
C LEU A 107 -16.47 -13.55 -22.26
N GLY A 108 -17.35 -12.57 -22.42
CA GLY A 108 -18.25 -12.44 -23.57
C GLY A 108 -17.74 -11.45 -24.62
N ARG A 109 -17.31 -10.26 -24.19
CA ARG A 109 -16.79 -9.19 -25.06
C ARG A 109 -15.46 -8.68 -24.52
N LEU A 110 -14.52 -8.45 -25.45
CA LEU A 110 -13.21 -7.89 -25.17
C LEU A 110 -12.93 -6.83 -26.24
N GLU A 111 -12.63 -5.61 -25.80
CA GLU A 111 -12.30 -4.50 -26.70
C GLU A 111 -11.13 -3.67 -26.16
N LEU A 112 -10.31 -3.17 -27.07
CA LEU A 112 -9.31 -2.14 -26.75
C LEU A 112 -9.95 -0.79 -27.07
N VAL A 113 -10.23 -0.01 -26.04
CA VAL A 113 -10.95 1.28 -26.17
C VAL A 113 -10.00 2.48 -26.10
N GLU A 114 -8.76 2.25 -25.69
CA GLU A 114 -7.68 3.24 -25.75
C GLU A 114 -6.35 2.54 -26.01
N ASN A 115 -5.56 3.09 -26.94
CA ASN A 115 -4.20 2.65 -27.21
C ASN A 115 -3.37 3.84 -27.66
N THR A 116 -2.87 4.62 -26.71
CA THR A 116 -2.01 5.77 -26.97
C THR A 116 -0.63 5.53 -26.40
N LYS A 117 0.32 6.42 -26.70
CA LYS A 117 1.65 6.36 -26.08
C LYS A 117 1.61 6.54 -24.55
N GLY A 118 0.54 7.17 -24.03
CA GLY A 118 0.40 7.54 -22.62
C GLY A 118 -0.51 6.62 -21.81
N ALA A 119 -1.36 5.83 -22.46
CA ALA A 119 -2.30 4.93 -21.77
C ALA A 119 -2.84 3.84 -22.72
N ALA A 120 -3.23 2.72 -22.12
CA ALA A 120 -3.97 1.65 -22.80
C ALA A 120 -5.15 1.22 -21.92
N CYS A 121 -6.29 0.91 -22.54
CA CYS A 121 -7.52 0.56 -21.82
C CYS A 121 -8.28 -0.56 -22.52
N LEU A 122 -8.60 -1.62 -21.76
CA LEU A 122 -9.46 -2.70 -22.19
C LEU A 122 -10.86 -2.54 -21.60
N GLU A 123 -11.90 -2.65 -22.42
CA GLU A 123 -13.28 -2.80 -21.98
C GLU A 123 -13.70 -4.26 -22.09
N LEU A 124 -14.09 -4.83 -20.95
CA LEU A 124 -14.43 -6.25 -20.84
C LEU A 124 -15.88 -6.41 -20.39
N THR A 125 -16.59 -7.35 -21.01
CA THR A 125 -17.91 -7.79 -20.54
C THR A 125 -17.90 -9.28 -20.31
N TYR A 126 -18.13 -9.67 -19.06
CA TYR A 126 -18.27 -11.06 -18.64
C TYR A 126 -19.73 -11.46 -18.51
N LYS A 127 -19.98 -12.77 -18.52
CA LYS A 127 -21.19 -13.41 -18.01
C LYS A 127 -20.88 -14.08 -16.69
N ASN A 128 -21.75 -13.92 -15.70
CA ASN A 128 -21.69 -14.68 -14.45
C ASN A 128 -22.33 -16.07 -14.62
N GLY A 129 -22.30 -16.90 -13.56
CA GLY A 129 -22.89 -18.24 -13.57
C GLY A 129 -24.39 -18.29 -13.91
N GLN A 130 -25.10 -17.17 -13.73
CA GLN A 130 -26.53 -17.01 -14.03
C GLN A 130 -26.79 -16.36 -15.40
N GLY A 131 -25.75 -16.05 -16.19
CA GLY A 131 -25.86 -15.43 -17.50
C GLY A 131 -26.07 -13.90 -17.51
N ALA A 132 -26.06 -13.25 -16.35
CA ALA A 132 -26.08 -11.79 -16.24
C ALA A 132 -24.75 -11.18 -16.69
N GLY A 133 -24.80 -10.00 -17.30
CA GLY A 133 -23.60 -9.30 -17.80
C GLY A 133 -22.92 -8.48 -16.71
N LEU A 134 -21.58 -8.55 -16.64
CA LEU A 134 -20.73 -7.73 -15.77
C LEU A 134 -19.69 -7.03 -16.63
N ALA A 135 -19.69 -5.70 -16.66
CA ALA A 135 -18.74 -4.93 -17.46
C ALA A 135 -17.79 -4.10 -16.61
N ALA A 136 -16.57 -3.86 -17.08
CA ALA A 136 -15.64 -2.88 -16.53
C ALA A 136 -14.57 -2.48 -17.55
N LYS A 137 -13.95 -1.33 -17.32
CA LYS A 137 -12.76 -0.87 -18.05
C LYS A 137 -11.52 -1.02 -17.18
N PHE A 138 -10.45 -1.55 -17.76
CA PHE A 138 -9.16 -1.77 -17.11
C PHE A 138 -8.12 -0.93 -17.84
N ARG A 139 -7.62 0.12 -17.17
CA ARG A 139 -6.73 1.11 -17.75
C ARG A 139 -5.38 1.13 -17.04
N ILE A 140 -4.31 1.20 -17.83
CA ILE A 140 -2.96 1.47 -17.35
C ILE A 140 -2.43 2.73 -18.03
N LYS A 141 -1.60 3.49 -17.30
CA LYS A 141 -0.97 4.71 -17.80
C LYS A 141 0.55 4.56 -17.83
N LYS A 142 1.21 5.34 -18.68
CA LYS A 142 2.67 5.34 -18.81
C LYS A 142 3.33 5.60 -17.45
N ALA A 143 4.35 4.81 -17.15
CA ALA A 143 5.18 4.91 -15.94
C ALA A 143 4.48 4.72 -14.59
N GLU A 144 3.16 4.49 -14.55
CA GLU A 144 2.45 4.16 -13.32
C GLU A 144 2.55 2.66 -13.00
N VAL A 145 2.31 2.31 -11.74
CA VAL A 145 2.25 0.91 -11.26
C VAL A 145 0.82 0.49 -10.87
N ALA A 146 -0.16 1.35 -11.17
CA ALA A 146 -1.56 1.16 -10.85
C ALA A 146 -2.38 0.75 -12.09
N VAL A 147 -3.32 -0.16 -11.86
CA VAL A 147 -4.45 -0.40 -12.75
C VAL A 147 -5.62 0.41 -12.25
N GLN A 148 -6.25 1.21 -13.11
CA GLN A 148 -7.53 1.83 -12.83
C GLN A 148 -8.64 0.91 -13.36
N ILE A 149 -9.64 0.64 -12.51
CA ILE A 149 -10.81 -0.16 -12.84
C ILE A 149 -12.05 0.72 -12.72
N ASP A 150 -12.67 1.04 -13.86
CA ASP A 150 -13.94 1.76 -13.91
C ASP A 150 -15.09 0.75 -14.06
N PRO A 151 -16.03 0.67 -13.09
CA PRO A 151 -17.14 -0.26 -13.16
C PRO A 151 -18.09 0.09 -14.30
N GLY A 152 -18.55 -0.92 -15.01
CA GLY A 152 -19.62 -0.83 -16.00
C GLY A 152 -20.91 -1.48 -15.50
N GLN A 153 -21.82 -1.74 -16.44
CA GLN A 153 -23.11 -2.35 -16.12
C GLN A 153 -22.96 -3.67 -15.37
N GLY A 154 -23.72 -3.82 -14.27
CA GLY A 154 -23.83 -5.06 -13.50
C GLY A 154 -22.68 -5.34 -12.53
N ALA A 155 -21.54 -4.66 -12.65
CA ALA A 155 -20.41 -4.81 -11.72
C ALA A 155 -20.68 -4.05 -10.41
N ASP A 156 -20.63 -4.77 -9.29
CA ASP A 156 -20.88 -4.24 -7.94
C ASP A 156 -19.59 -4.16 -7.12
N ARG A 157 -18.75 -5.20 -7.20
CA ARG A 157 -17.47 -5.26 -6.48
C ARG A 157 -16.33 -5.72 -7.38
N LEU A 158 -15.12 -5.31 -7.02
CA LEU A 158 -13.87 -5.85 -7.54
C LEU A 158 -13.31 -6.86 -6.54
N ARG A 159 -13.19 -8.12 -6.94
CA ARG A 159 -12.41 -9.12 -6.21
C ARG A 159 -10.95 -9.02 -6.65
N VAL A 160 -10.08 -8.68 -5.71
CA VAL A 160 -8.63 -8.63 -5.87
C VAL A 160 -8.03 -9.87 -5.22
N GLU A 161 -7.54 -10.80 -6.04
CA GLU A 161 -6.84 -11.98 -5.56
C GLU A 161 -5.35 -11.68 -5.42
N CYS A 162 -4.88 -11.62 -4.19
CA CYS A 162 -3.50 -11.39 -3.83
C CYS A 162 -3.21 -12.18 -2.55
N ALA A 163 -2.65 -13.39 -2.72
CA ALA A 163 -2.47 -14.28 -1.58
C ALA A 163 -1.33 -13.77 -0.67
N GLY A 164 -1.64 -13.55 0.60
CA GLY A 164 -0.70 -13.03 1.58
C GLY A 164 -1.09 -13.40 3.01
N ARG A 165 -0.13 -13.34 3.93
CA ARG A 165 -0.43 -13.53 5.36
C ARG A 165 -1.06 -12.27 5.97
N PHE A 166 -0.64 -11.10 5.52
CA PHE A 166 -1.06 -9.83 6.11
C PHE A 166 -1.87 -8.98 5.15
N ALA A 167 -2.86 -8.29 5.72
CA ALA A 167 -3.42 -7.10 5.14
C ALA A 167 -3.26 -5.92 6.10
N VAL A 168 -3.14 -4.71 5.57
CA VAL A 168 -2.98 -3.49 6.37
C VAL A 168 -3.99 -2.45 5.90
N LEU A 169 -4.71 -1.86 6.84
CA LEU A 169 -5.44 -0.60 6.63
C LEU A 169 -4.58 0.52 7.20
N PRO A 170 -3.87 1.28 6.35
CA PRO A 170 -2.98 2.32 6.82
C PRO A 170 -3.76 3.51 7.38
N ASP A 171 -3.40 3.96 8.57
CA ASP A 171 -3.87 5.21 9.17
C ASP A 171 -2.70 6.21 9.19
N PHE A 172 -2.82 7.30 8.43
CA PHE A 172 -1.72 8.27 8.29
C PHE A 172 -1.50 9.15 9.54
N PHE A 173 -2.38 9.06 10.54
CA PHE A 173 -2.34 9.88 11.75
C PHE A 173 -2.17 9.06 13.02
N ALA A 174 -2.70 7.84 13.03
CA ALA A 174 -2.72 6.94 14.17
C ALA A 174 -1.97 5.64 13.84
N ASP A 175 -2.35 4.58 14.55
CA ASP A 175 -1.83 3.24 14.36
C ASP A 175 -2.60 2.53 13.23
N ASP A 176 -1.86 1.76 12.41
CA ASP A 176 -2.44 0.97 11.33
C ASP A 176 -3.26 -0.19 11.88
N ILE A 177 -4.28 -0.62 11.14
CA ILE A 177 -4.95 -1.90 11.43
C ILE A 177 -4.24 -2.99 10.65
N LEU A 178 -3.33 -3.70 11.34
CA LEU A 178 -2.66 -4.89 10.83
C LEU A 178 -3.52 -6.13 11.04
N ILE A 179 -3.86 -6.80 9.96
CA ILE A 179 -4.58 -8.07 9.95
C ILE A 179 -3.60 -9.22 9.70
N ASP A 180 -3.37 -10.09 10.68
CA ASP A 180 -2.67 -11.37 10.50
C ASP A 180 -3.69 -12.49 10.26
N ALA A 181 -3.66 -13.11 9.07
CA ALA A 181 -4.57 -14.17 8.67
C ALA A 181 -4.65 -15.34 9.66
N ARG A 182 -3.56 -15.60 10.39
CA ARG A 182 -3.47 -16.69 11.38
C ARG A 182 -4.37 -16.47 12.59
N ASN A 183 -4.73 -15.23 12.89
CA ASN A 183 -5.57 -14.87 14.04
C ASN A 183 -7.07 -14.94 13.72
N ILE A 184 -7.44 -15.21 12.46
CA ILE A 184 -8.85 -15.18 12.01
C ILE A 184 -9.30 -16.61 11.66
N PRO A 185 -10.10 -17.28 12.50
CA PRO A 185 -10.47 -18.68 12.28
C PRO A 185 -11.57 -18.87 11.22
N VAL A 186 -12.31 -17.82 10.88
CA VAL A 186 -13.42 -17.87 9.90
C VAL A 186 -12.93 -17.60 8.48
N PRO A 187 -13.58 -18.19 7.45
CA PRO A 187 -13.12 -18.07 6.05
C PRO A 187 -13.45 -16.71 5.41
N ARG A 188 -14.22 -15.87 6.08
CA ARG A 188 -14.69 -14.57 5.57
C ARG A 188 -14.87 -13.60 6.72
N ILE A 189 -14.36 -12.38 6.57
CA ILE A 189 -14.59 -11.26 7.49
C ILE A 189 -14.83 -9.96 6.73
N GLU A 190 -15.43 -9.00 7.42
CA GLU A 190 -15.59 -7.62 6.95
C GLU A 190 -14.53 -6.76 7.63
N LEU A 191 -13.89 -5.90 6.86
CA LEU A 191 -12.91 -4.91 7.32
C LEU A 191 -13.54 -3.52 7.20
N PRO A 192 -13.29 -2.62 8.17
CA PRO A 192 -13.85 -1.28 8.13
C PRO A 192 -13.52 -0.57 6.82
N SER A 193 -14.50 0.18 6.32
CA SER A 193 -14.41 0.95 5.09
C SER A 193 -13.38 2.10 5.21
N GLU A 194 -12.13 1.82 4.83
CA GLU A 194 -11.07 2.81 4.66
C GLU A 194 -10.80 3.09 3.18
N ASN A 195 -10.14 4.21 2.85
CA ASN A 195 -9.79 4.51 1.46
C ASN A 195 -8.68 3.60 0.88
N PHE A 196 -8.07 2.75 1.71
CA PHE A 196 -6.90 1.94 1.38
C PHE A 196 -6.97 0.54 1.97
N LEU A 197 -6.47 -0.43 1.21
CA LEU A 197 -6.17 -1.77 1.71
C LEU A 197 -4.87 -2.25 1.07
N LEU A 198 -3.89 -2.62 1.89
CA LEU A 198 -2.63 -3.20 1.44
C LEU A 198 -2.68 -4.71 1.62
N HIS A 199 -2.28 -5.48 0.61
CA HIS A 199 -1.94 -6.90 0.74
C HIS A 199 -0.42 -7.04 0.73
N LEU A 200 0.14 -7.67 1.77
CA LEU A 200 1.56 -8.00 1.84
C LEU A 200 1.73 -9.44 1.36
N ALA A 201 2.13 -9.57 0.09
CA ALA A 201 2.18 -10.83 -0.62
C ALA A 201 3.60 -11.31 -0.85
N GLY A 202 3.72 -12.60 -1.10
CA GLY A 202 5.02 -13.24 -1.27
C GLY A 202 5.79 -13.39 0.05
N GLN A 203 7.12 -13.33 -0.02
CA GLN A 203 8.06 -13.44 1.10
C GLN A 203 8.73 -12.09 1.46
N GLY A 204 8.12 -10.96 1.05
CA GLY A 204 8.68 -9.62 1.24
C GLY A 204 8.78 -8.79 -0.04
N GLU A 205 8.35 -9.31 -1.18
CA GLU A 205 8.63 -8.72 -2.50
C GLU A 205 7.49 -7.90 -3.09
N THR A 206 6.25 -8.10 -2.61
CA THR A 206 5.08 -7.45 -3.19
C THR A 206 4.22 -6.78 -2.13
N VAL A 207 3.96 -5.49 -2.32
CA VAL A 207 2.88 -4.77 -1.64
C VAL A 207 1.85 -4.39 -2.69
N ALA A 208 0.67 -5.03 -2.65
CA ALA A 208 -0.44 -4.66 -3.51
C ALA A 208 -1.31 -3.63 -2.79
N THR A 209 -1.46 -2.44 -3.37
CA THR A 209 -2.16 -1.31 -2.77
C THR A 209 -3.48 -1.09 -3.49
N CYS A 210 -4.57 -1.40 -2.83
CA CYS A 210 -5.92 -1.07 -3.28
C CYS A 210 -6.29 0.33 -2.78
N VAL A 211 -6.73 1.19 -3.69
CA VAL A 211 -7.21 2.55 -3.38
C VAL A 211 -8.62 2.71 -3.94
N PHE A 212 -9.53 3.23 -3.15
CA PHE A 212 -10.92 3.40 -3.56
C PHE A 212 -11.59 4.54 -2.78
N GLU A 213 -12.59 5.15 -3.38
CA GLU A 213 -13.30 6.33 -2.85
C GLU A 213 -14.60 5.97 -2.11
N ASN A 214 -14.82 4.68 -1.83
CA ASN A 214 -15.94 4.18 -1.04
C ASN A 214 -15.66 4.41 0.46
N ARG A 215 -16.71 4.78 1.20
CA ARG A 215 -16.69 4.99 2.66
C ARG A 215 -17.91 4.41 3.39
N LYS A 216 -18.81 3.75 2.65
CA LYS A 216 -20.12 3.31 3.17
C LYS A 216 -20.22 1.80 3.31
N GLN A 217 -19.45 1.05 2.52
CA GLN A 217 -19.44 -0.39 2.56
C GLN A 217 -18.05 -0.91 2.90
N ASP A 218 -18.03 -1.88 3.79
CA ASP A 218 -16.84 -2.57 4.24
C ASP A 218 -16.22 -3.42 3.14
N VAL A 219 -14.90 -3.60 3.22
CA VAL A 219 -14.20 -4.53 2.35
C VAL A 219 -14.34 -5.92 2.92
N VAL A 220 -14.74 -6.88 2.09
CA VAL A 220 -14.81 -8.27 2.52
C VAL A 220 -13.52 -8.99 2.19
N VAL A 221 -12.91 -9.64 3.16
CA VAL A 221 -11.72 -10.48 2.95
C VAL A 221 -12.08 -11.95 3.08
N THR A 222 -11.58 -12.76 2.14
CA THR A 222 -11.71 -14.22 2.16
C THR A 222 -10.38 -14.87 2.51
N LEU A 223 -10.43 -15.86 3.40
CA LEU A 223 -9.26 -16.55 3.95
C LEU A 223 -9.33 -18.04 3.65
N ALA A 224 -8.16 -18.64 3.45
CA ALA A 224 -8.00 -20.07 3.23
C ALA A 224 -6.80 -20.62 4.01
N GLY A 225 -6.73 -21.94 4.17
CA GLY A 225 -5.68 -22.61 4.93
C GLY A 225 -5.94 -22.62 6.44
N THR A 226 -4.99 -23.18 7.20
CA THR A 226 -5.07 -23.35 8.65
C THR A 226 -3.71 -23.11 9.29
N GLY A 227 -3.70 -22.73 10.58
CA GLY A 227 -2.46 -22.48 11.33
C GLY A 227 -1.54 -21.47 10.63
N ASP A 228 -0.25 -21.78 10.53
CA ASP A 228 0.74 -20.93 9.88
C ASP A 228 0.60 -20.80 8.35
N GLU A 229 -0.10 -21.74 7.71
CA GLU A 229 -0.41 -21.67 6.27
C GLU A 229 -1.67 -20.87 5.97
N ARG A 230 -2.34 -20.32 7.00
CA ARG A 230 -3.54 -19.52 6.81
C ARG A 230 -3.19 -18.20 6.15
N LYS A 231 -3.88 -17.90 5.05
CA LYS A 231 -3.61 -16.76 4.17
C LYS A 231 -4.92 -16.06 3.81
N ILE A 232 -4.82 -14.75 3.66
CA ILE A 232 -5.80 -13.96 2.93
C ILE A 232 -5.68 -14.35 1.46
N GLY A 233 -6.77 -14.81 0.85
CA GLY A 233 -6.80 -15.21 -0.55
C GLY A 233 -7.24 -14.07 -1.47
N ALA A 234 -8.22 -13.27 -1.04
CA ALA A 234 -8.74 -12.16 -1.81
C ALA A 234 -9.51 -11.14 -0.96
N SER A 235 -9.62 -9.91 -1.47
CA SER A 235 -10.52 -8.87 -0.96
C SER A 235 -11.58 -8.49 -2.01
N GLU A 236 -12.84 -8.34 -1.62
CA GLU A 236 -13.93 -7.81 -2.43
C GLU A 236 -14.19 -6.35 -2.05
N ILE A 237 -13.85 -5.45 -2.96
CA ILE A 237 -13.95 -3.99 -2.78
C ILE A 237 -15.18 -3.50 -3.53
N PRO A 238 -16.17 -2.90 -2.86
CA PRO A 238 -17.35 -2.36 -3.53
C PRO A 238 -16.99 -1.12 -4.36
N PHE A 239 -17.53 -1.05 -5.57
CA PHE A 239 -17.31 0.08 -6.47
C PHE A 239 -18.11 1.31 -6.07
N GLU A 240 -19.36 1.14 -5.62
CA GLU A 240 -20.31 2.25 -5.39
C GLU A 240 -20.40 3.26 -6.55
N ALA A 241 -20.38 2.75 -7.79
CA ALA A 241 -20.31 3.53 -9.03
C ALA A 241 -19.07 4.45 -9.15
N LYS A 242 -18.05 4.24 -8.31
CA LYS A 242 -16.74 4.89 -8.39
C LYS A 242 -15.70 3.89 -8.88
N ARG A 243 -14.55 4.41 -9.25
CA ARG A 243 -13.42 3.60 -9.72
C ARG A 243 -12.61 3.08 -8.54
N VAL A 244 -11.95 1.95 -8.77
CA VAL A 244 -10.99 1.34 -7.85
C VAL A 244 -9.64 1.32 -8.56
N TRP A 245 -8.57 1.60 -7.82
CA TRP A 245 -7.21 1.43 -8.31
C TRP A 245 -6.54 0.29 -7.55
N VAL A 246 -5.76 -0.52 -8.26
CA VAL A 246 -4.92 -1.55 -7.64
C VAL A 246 -3.51 -1.38 -8.17
N ALA A 247 -2.59 -1.01 -7.29
CA ALA A 247 -1.18 -0.84 -7.59
C ALA A 247 -0.33 -2.01 -7.11
N ILE A 248 0.75 -2.29 -7.81
CA ILE A 248 1.71 -3.34 -7.45
C ILE A 248 3.07 -2.69 -7.20
N LEU A 249 3.47 -2.62 -5.93
CA LEU A 249 4.83 -2.26 -5.55
C LEU A 249 5.65 -3.54 -5.47
N GLU A 250 6.66 -3.66 -6.34
CA GLU A 250 7.42 -4.89 -6.50
C GLU A 250 8.92 -4.62 -6.35
N GLY A 251 9.60 -5.49 -5.61
CA GLY A 251 11.05 -5.51 -5.48
C GLY A 251 11.50 -6.32 -4.26
N PRO A 252 12.73 -6.83 -4.22
CA PRO A 252 13.21 -7.58 -3.07
C PRO A 252 13.16 -6.72 -1.80
N GLY A 253 12.52 -7.23 -0.75
CA GLY A 253 12.42 -6.54 0.54
C GLY A 253 11.48 -5.33 0.55
N GLN A 254 10.56 -5.22 -0.41
CA GLN A 254 9.50 -4.22 -0.43
C GLN A 254 8.65 -4.20 0.84
N TRP A 255 8.55 -5.32 1.55
CA TRP A 255 8.08 -5.38 2.93
C TRP A 255 8.85 -6.44 3.72
N HIS A 256 8.71 -6.44 5.04
CA HIS A 256 9.36 -7.43 5.89
C HIS A 256 8.52 -7.75 7.12
N THR A 257 8.70 -8.94 7.69
CA THR A 257 8.14 -9.29 8.98
C THR A 257 9.12 -10.02 9.88
N ARG A 258 8.98 -9.82 11.19
CA ARG A 258 9.70 -10.54 12.23
C ARG A 258 8.80 -10.77 13.43
N ASP A 259 8.63 -12.01 13.87
CA ASP A 259 7.89 -12.30 15.11
C ASP A 259 8.71 -11.87 16.34
N ILE A 260 8.08 -11.09 17.22
CA ILE A 260 8.61 -10.54 18.47
C ILE A 260 8.12 -11.35 19.64
N ARG A 261 9.04 -11.75 20.51
CA ARG A 261 8.72 -12.49 21.73
C ARG A 261 8.82 -11.59 22.95
N THR A 262 8.13 -11.96 24.03
CA THR A 262 8.17 -11.19 25.28
C THR A 262 9.60 -11.07 25.84
N GLU A 263 10.43 -12.11 25.67
CA GLU A 263 11.83 -12.09 26.08
C GLU A 263 12.72 -11.14 25.28
N ASP A 264 12.25 -10.61 24.14
CA ASP A 264 13.00 -9.66 23.33
C ASP A 264 12.94 -8.23 23.87
N ALA A 265 12.06 -7.97 24.86
CA ALA A 265 11.89 -6.66 25.45
C ALA A 265 13.22 -6.05 25.96
N GLY A 266 13.55 -4.88 25.42
CA GLY A 266 14.74 -4.09 25.72
C GLY A 266 15.99 -4.48 24.92
N LYS A 267 15.96 -5.60 24.19
CA LYS A 267 17.08 -6.06 23.37
C LYS A 267 17.05 -5.41 21.99
N VAL A 268 18.23 -5.10 21.46
CA VAL A 268 18.37 -4.70 20.06
C VAL A 268 18.36 -5.97 19.21
N LEU A 269 17.42 -6.04 18.27
CA LEU A 269 17.27 -7.15 17.34
C LEU A 269 17.55 -6.66 15.92
N PRO A 270 18.47 -7.30 15.17
CA PRO A 270 18.56 -7.08 13.74
C PRO A 270 17.32 -7.71 13.07
N LEU A 271 16.75 -7.00 12.09
CA LEU A 271 15.65 -7.54 11.30
C LEU A 271 16.13 -8.62 10.32
N GLY A 272 17.41 -8.63 9.96
CA GLY A 272 17.90 -9.43 8.83
C GLY A 272 17.40 -8.90 7.49
N TRP A 273 16.88 -7.67 7.49
CA TRP A 273 16.36 -6.96 6.34
C TRP A 273 17.18 -5.68 6.13
N LYS A 274 17.37 -5.33 4.85
CA LYS A 274 18.00 -4.08 4.43
C LYS A 274 17.00 -3.31 3.57
N MET A 275 16.84 -2.05 3.92
CA MET A 275 16.03 -1.09 3.20
C MET A 275 16.38 -1.07 1.71
N PRO A 276 15.44 -1.41 0.80
CA PRO A 276 15.69 -1.44 -0.64
C PRO A 276 16.03 -0.06 -1.21
N PHE A 277 15.37 0.99 -0.70
CA PHE A 277 15.61 2.36 -1.10
C PHE A 277 15.31 3.33 0.07
N PRO A 278 16.00 4.48 0.14
CA PRO A 278 15.70 5.50 1.15
C PRO A 278 14.24 5.97 1.03
N ALA A 279 13.49 5.86 2.11
CA ALA A 279 12.09 6.32 2.23
C ALA A 279 11.73 6.45 3.72
N GLN A 280 10.53 6.97 3.99
CA GLN A 280 9.87 6.78 5.27
C GLN A 280 9.25 5.39 5.28
N TRP A 281 9.77 4.52 6.13
CA TRP A 281 9.27 3.16 6.32
C TRP A 281 8.44 3.09 7.59
N ARG A 282 7.24 2.54 7.50
CA ARG A 282 6.37 2.25 8.63
C ARG A 282 6.81 0.95 9.29
N VAL A 283 6.71 0.88 10.61
CA VAL A 283 6.96 -0.32 11.41
C VAL A 283 5.79 -0.52 12.37
N ASP A 284 4.98 -1.52 12.07
CA ASP A 284 3.83 -1.92 12.88
C ASP A 284 4.28 -2.98 13.87
N LEU A 285 4.17 -2.69 15.16
CA LEU A 285 4.49 -3.62 16.25
C LEU A 285 3.19 -4.14 16.87
N THR A 286 2.96 -5.45 16.81
CA THR A 286 1.82 -6.05 17.53
C THR A 286 2.04 -5.98 19.04
N ARG A 287 1.02 -5.48 19.74
CA ARG A 287 0.92 -5.42 21.20
C ARG A 287 0.34 -6.73 21.73
N LYS A 288 0.53 -6.99 23.02
CA LYS A 288 0.07 -8.23 23.67
C LYS A 288 -1.46 -8.44 23.59
N GLU A 289 -2.21 -7.36 23.50
CA GLU A 289 -3.67 -7.31 23.36
C GLU A 289 -4.14 -7.30 21.89
N ASP A 290 -3.27 -7.70 20.96
CA ASP A 290 -3.53 -7.79 19.51
C ASP A 290 -3.87 -6.46 18.82
N LEU A 291 -3.60 -5.34 19.49
CA LEU A 291 -3.57 -4.00 18.89
C LEU A 291 -2.24 -3.75 18.19
N THR A 292 -2.21 -2.82 17.25
CA THR A 292 -1.01 -2.37 16.57
C THR A 292 -0.51 -1.08 17.20
N ASP A 293 0.81 -0.90 17.21
CA ASP A 293 1.48 0.35 17.54
C ASP A 293 2.42 0.68 16.37
N SER A 294 2.14 1.77 15.66
CA SER A 294 2.80 2.09 14.40
C SER A 294 3.87 3.17 14.57
N TRP A 295 5.07 2.87 14.08
CA TRP A 295 6.25 3.71 14.23
C TRP A 295 6.83 4.09 12.87
N ASP A 296 7.50 5.23 12.79
CA ASP A 296 8.30 5.60 11.63
C ASP A 296 9.74 5.15 11.85
N MET A 297 10.29 4.32 10.96
CA MET A 297 11.67 3.88 11.04
C MET A 297 12.62 5.09 10.97
N LEU A 298 13.44 5.27 12.01
CA LEU A 298 14.48 6.30 11.99
C LEU A 298 15.56 5.97 10.96
N LEU A 299 16.13 7.00 10.33
CA LEU A 299 17.23 6.89 9.38
C LEU A 299 18.52 7.40 10.03
N GLN A 300 19.51 6.53 10.24
CA GLN A 300 20.78 6.97 10.82
C GLN A 300 21.55 7.87 9.85
N GLN A 301 22.01 9.01 10.36
CA GLN A 301 22.82 9.96 9.60
C GLN A 301 24.31 9.64 9.73
N LYS A 302 25.11 10.11 8.77
CA LYS A 302 26.58 9.99 8.79
C LYS A 302 27.22 10.61 10.03
N THR A 303 26.59 11.63 10.60
CA THR A 303 27.00 12.33 11.83
C THR A 303 26.72 11.54 13.11
N GLY A 304 26.08 10.37 13.03
CA GLY A 304 25.78 9.50 14.16
C GLY A 304 24.41 9.74 14.81
N GLY A 305 23.74 10.85 14.49
CA GLY A 305 22.35 11.11 14.87
C GLY A 305 21.34 10.36 14.00
N TYR A 306 20.06 10.60 14.24
CA TYR A 306 18.96 9.98 13.51
C TYR A 306 17.99 11.03 12.97
N LEU A 307 17.44 10.72 11.80
CA LEU A 307 16.38 11.49 11.18
C LEU A 307 15.07 10.70 11.28
N LYS A 308 14.03 11.31 11.82
CA LYS A 308 12.65 10.81 11.70
C LYS A 308 11.98 11.53 10.53
N PRO A 309 11.68 10.86 9.41
CA PRO A 309 10.91 11.47 8.33
C PRO A 309 9.54 11.95 8.82
N SER A 310 8.97 12.93 8.13
CA SER A 310 7.66 13.50 8.45
C SER A 310 6.74 13.44 7.24
N LEU A 311 5.55 12.90 7.45
CA LEU A 311 4.49 12.86 6.45
C LEU A 311 3.71 14.20 6.38
N LEU A 312 3.52 14.85 7.52
CA LEU A 312 2.61 15.99 7.71
C LEU A 312 3.28 17.36 7.50
N GLY A 313 4.34 17.43 6.69
CA GLY A 313 4.94 18.69 6.25
C GLY A 313 5.75 19.48 7.29
N GLY A 314 5.80 19.06 8.55
CA GLY A 314 6.58 19.70 9.64
C GLY A 314 8.11 19.61 9.50
N GLY A 315 8.61 19.08 8.38
CA GLY A 315 10.03 18.74 8.19
C GLY A 315 10.43 17.52 9.01
N PRO A 316 11.59 16.90 8.69
CA PRO A 316 12.05 15.75 9.42
C PRO A 316 12.60 16.15 10.80
N GLU A 317 12.35 15.31 11.80
CA GLU A 317 12.81 15.56 13.18
C GLU A 317 14.20 14.93 13.39
N GLN A 318 15.09 15.64 14.09
CA GLN A 318 16.43 15.14 14.42
C GLN A 318 16.47 14.58 15.84
N LEU A 319 17.07 13.41 15.99
CA LEU A 319 17.30 12.75 17.27
C LEU A 319 18.81 12.52 17.48
N GLY A 320 19.23 12.55 18.74
CA GLY A 320 20.60 12.20 19.12
C GLY A 320 20.93 10.73 18.89
N GLY A 321 22.21 10.36 18.99
CA GLY A 321 22.68 9.00 18.73
C GLY A 321 22.13 7.92 19.68
N ASP A 322 21.60 8.32 20.84
CA ASP A 322 20.93 7.43 21.80
C ASP A 322 19.46 7.13 21.43
N ARG A 323 18.93 7.78 20.38
CA ARG A 323 17.53 7.71 19.94
C ARG A 323 16.54 8.05 21.06
N SER A 324 16.96 8.79 22.08
CA SER A 324 16.13 9.01 23.27
C SER A 324 14.93 9.90 22.94
N ARG A 325 13.75 9.44 23.34
CA ARG A 325 12.50 10.21 23.38
C ARG A 325 11.99 10.34 24.79
N TRP A 326 11.11 11.31 24.97
CA TRP A 326 10.29 11.42 26.17
C TRP A 326 8.84 11.70 25.77
N ASN A 327 7.91 11.02 26.43
CA ASN A 327 6.50 11.40 26.47
C ASN A 327 5.93 11.15 27.87
N THR A 328 4.71 11.62 28.11
CA THR A 328 4.05 11.55 29.43
C THR A 328 3.72 10.11 29.87
N VAL A 329 3.52 9.19 28.93
CA VAL A 329 3.08 7.81 29.20
C VAL A 329 4.26 6.86 29.44
N LEU A 330 5.28 6.93 28.60
CA LEU A 330 6.43 6.03 28.60
C LEU A 330 7.62 6.61 29.39
N GLY A 331 7.58 7.89 29.75
CA GLY A 331 8.72 8.62 30.27
C GLY A 331 9.84 8.67 29.24
N ARG A 332 11.11 8.57 29.66
CA ARG A 332 12.24 8.47 28.75
C ARG A 332 12.40 7.05 28.20
N TYR A 333 12.60 6.91 26.89
CA TYR A 333 12.79 5.62 26.21
C TYR A 333 13.62 5.76 24.92
N PRO A 334 14.35 4.72 24.49
CA PRO A 334 14.98 4.69 23.17
C PRO A 334 13.91 4.44 22.10
N TYR A 335 13.93 5.18 20.99
CA TYR A 335 12.98 5.00 19.88
C TYR A 335 13.08 3.57 19.30
N PRO A 336 12.00 2.81 19.15
CA PRO A 336 12.08 1.35 19.03
C PRO A 336 12.55 0.84 17.67
N CYS A 337 12.53 1.60 16.57
CA CYS A 337 12.92 1.09 15.26
C CYS A 337 13.79 2.09 14.48
N TRP A 338 14.79 1.57 13.76
CA TRP A 338 15.71 2.38 12.97
C TRP A 338 16.40 1.57 11.88
N SER A 339 16.97 2.27 10.92
CA SER A 339 17.96 1.75 9.98
C SER A 339 19.32 2.37 10.27
N ASP A 340 20.38 1.59 10.09
CA ASP A 340 21.75 2.13 10.14
C ASP A 340 22.14 2.84 8.83
N GLN A 341 23.37 3.35 8.76
CA GLN A 341 23.89 4.06 7.59
C GLN A 341 23.95 3.20 6.31
N GLU A 342 23.94 1.87 6.45
CA GLU A 342 23.91 0.93 5.34
C GLU A 342 22.48 0.50 4.97
N GLY A 343 21.47 1.02 5.67
CA GLY A 343 20.06 0.69 5.51
C GLY A 343 19.63 -0.60 6.19
N ARG A 344 20.46 -1.24 7.03
CA ARG A 344 20.05 -2.45 7.76
C ARG A 344 19.06 -2.05 8.84
N GLY A 345 17.92 -2.74 8.90
CA GLY A 345 16.86 -2.46 9.85
C GLY A 345 17.08 -3.14 11.20
N TYR A 346 16.71 -2.44 12.27
CA TYR A 346 16.76 -2.91 13.64
C TYR A 346 15.49 -2.51 14.37
N ILE A 347 15.15 -3.31 15.37
CA ILE A 347 14.09 -3.02 16.33
C ILE A 347 14.58 -3.27 17.75
N GLN A 348 14.01 -2.55 18.70
CA GLN A 348 14.24 -2.68 20.12
C GLN A 348 12.88 -2.57 20.82
N PRO A 349 12.14 -3.69 20.96
CA PRO A 349 10.87 -3.70 21.66
C PRO A 349 11.00 -3.06 23.05
N LEU A 350 10.13 -2.13 23.41
CA LEU A 350 10.30 -1.36 24.64
C LEU A 350 10.08 -2.24 25.87
N LYS A 351 10.96 -2.12 26.87
CA LYS A 351 10.79 -2.78 28.17
C LYS A 351 10.04 -1.85 29.13
N LYS A 352 8.73 -1.74 28.95
CA LYS A 352 7.83 -0.91 29.78
C LYS A 352 6.64 -1.74 30.27
N LYS A 353 6.09 -1.38 31.44
CA LYS A 353 4.90 -2.06 31.98
C LYS A 353 3.62 -1.71 31.22
N VAL A 354 3.54 -0.48 30.74
CA VAL A 354 2.36 0.08 30.06
C VAL A 354 2.30 -0.23 28.56
N LEU A 355 3.40 -0.74 28.00
CA LEU A 355 3.52 -1.05 26.58
C LEU A 355 4.46 -2.25 26.41
N SER A 356 3.92 -3.33 25.85
CA SER A 356 4.66 -4.56 25.57
C SER A 356 4.29 -5.07 24.18
N PHE A 357 5.30 -5.43 23.41
CA PHE A 357 5.14 -5.98 22.07
C PHE A 357 5.29 -7.51 22.08
N GLN A 358 4.41 -8.18 21.35
CA GLN A 358 4.39 -9.62 21.18
C GLN A 358 3.63 -9.94 19.89
N GLY A 359 4.21 -10.78 19.03
CA GLY A 359 3.64 -11.08 17.71
C GLY A 359 4.42 -10.41 16.58
N PRO A 360 3.85 -10.33 15.38
CA PRO A 360 4.57 -9.85 14.21
C PRO A 360 4.92 -8.36 14.32
N ALA A 361 6.16 -8.03 13.97
CA ALA A 361 6.53 -6.71 13.50
C ALA A 361 6.43 -6.72 11.98
N VAL A 362 5.79 -5.71 11.38
CA VAL A 362 5.63 -5.58 9.92
C VAL A 362 6.22 -4.26 9.45
N VAL A 363 6.97 -4.29 8.35
CA VAL A 363 7.68 -3.12 7.80
C VAL A 363 7.30 -2.92 6.34
N TYR A 364 6.92 -1.69 5.95
CA TYR A 364 6.58 -1.35 4.56
C TYR A 364 6.82 0.15 4.23
N PRO A 365 6.93 0.55 2.95
CA PRO A 365 7.31 1.90 2.57
C PRO A 365 6.07 2.81 2.53
N LEU A 366 6.05 3.80 3.41
CA LEU A 366 4.93 4.71 3.56
C LEU A 366 5.04 5.92 2.62
N ASN A 367 6.14 6.67 2.71
CA ASN A 367 6.28 7.97 2.04
C ASN A 367 7.71 8.21 1.54
N ARG A 368 7.85 9.11 0.57
CA ARG A 368 9.15 9.47 0.01
C ARG A 368 9.94 10.37 0.96
N VAL A 369 11.25 10.22 0.93
CA VAL A 369 12.22 11.22 1.40
C VAL A 369 12.92 11.86 0.19
N LYS A 370 13.76 12.86 0.42
CA LYS A 370 14.46 13.58 -0.65
C LYS A 370 15.31 12.65 -1.52
N GLU A 371 15.91 11.64 -0.90
CA GLU A 371 16.81 10.67 -1.51
C GLU A 371 16.06 9.49 -2.17
N THR A 372 14.73 9.42 -2.06
CA THR A 372 13.96 8.34 -2.69
C THR A 372 14.12 8.38 -4.22
N PRO A 373 14.49 7.27 -4.88
CA PRO A 373 14.58 7.19 -6.33
C PRO A 373 13.25 7.50 -7.03
N LEU A 374 13.28 8.13 -8.21
CA LEU A 374 12.07 8.52 -8.96
C LEU A 374 11.27 7.32 -9.47
N ASP A 375 11.91 6.17 -9.62
CA ASP A 375 11.33 4.91 -10.08
C ASP A 375 10.86 4.00 -8.95
N ALA A 376 11.09 4.40 -7.68
CA ALA A 376 10.55 3.77 -6.49
C ALA A 376 9.24 4.45 -6.07
N PHE A 377 8.26 3.64 -5.70
CA PHE A 377 6.92 4.07 -5.30
C PHE A 377 6.65 3.68 -3.85
N THR A 378 5.99 4.56 -3.11
CA THR A 378 5.51 4.30 -1.74
C THR A 378 3.98 4.30 -1.69
N VAL A 379 3.39 3.91 -0.56
CA VAL A 379 1.92 3.93 -0.37
C VAL A 379 1.34 5.33 -0.63
N VAL A 380 1.98 6.38 -0.11
CA VAL A 380 1.55 7.77 -0.31
C VAL A 380 1.69 8.22 -1.78
N ASP A 381 2.66 7.70 -2.54
CA ASP A 381 2.75 7.99 -3.98
C ASP A 381 1.56 7.41 -4.74
N ILE A 382 1.16 6.18 -4.40
CA ILE A 382 -0.02 5.56 -5.01
C ILE A 382 -1.25 6.38 -4.69
N MET A 383 -1.44 6.77 -3.42
CA MET A 383 -2.55 7.63 -3.02
C MET A 383 -2.61 8.94 -3.83
N ARG A 384 -1.49 9.67 -3.94
CA ARG A 384 -1.43 10.95 -4.66
C ARG A 384 -1.68 10.78 -6.15
N ASN A 385 -1.15 9.72 -6.76
CA ASN A 385 -1.28 9.47 -8.18
C ASN A 385 -2.69 9.02 -8.59
N THR A 386 -3.46 8.42 -7.67
CA THR A 386 -4.80 7.89 -7.96
C THR A 386 -5.90 8.90 -7.60
N LEU A 387 -5.94 9.37 -6.35
CA LEU A 387 -6.99 10.27 -5.87
C LEU A 387 -6.75 11.73 -6.25
N GLY A 388 -5.51 12.09 -6.60
CA GLY A 388 -5.12 13.48 -6.87
C GLY A 388 -4.94 14.31 -5.59
N VAL A 389 -4.41 15.53 -5.75
CA VAL A 389 -3.95 16.37 -4.62
C VAL A 389 -5.08 16.76 -3.67
N GLY A 390 -6.25 17.18 -4.18
CA GLY A 390 -7.36 17.67 -3.35
C GLY A 390 -7.89 16.63 -2.35
N PRO A 391 -8.32 15.43 -2.79
CA PRO A 391 -8.72 14.38 -1.85
C PRO A 391 -7.61 13.96 -0.90
N CYS A 392 -6.35 14.00 -1.34
CA CYS A 392 -5.20 13.71 -0.47
C CYS A 392 -5.01 14.76 0.62
N GLU A 393 -5.27 16.04 0.36
CA GLU A 393 -5.22 17.10 1.38
C GLU A 393 -6.26 16.87 2.47
N HIS A 394 -7.45 16.37 2.12
CA HIS A 394 -8.49 16.00 3.08
C HIS A 394 -8.16 14.70 3.83
N ILE A 395 -7.61 13.70 3.14
CA ILE A 395 -7.23 12.41 3.74
C ILE A 395 -6.03 12.58 4.67
N LEU A 396 -5.06 13.43 4.32
CA LEU A 396 -3.89 13.74 5.13
C LEU A 396 -4.11 14.92 6.08
N ASP A 397 -5.26 15.60 5.99
CA ASP A 397 -5.64 16.78 6.76
C ASP A 397 -4.46 17.75 7.04
N LEU A 398 -3.69 18.06 6.01
CA LEU A 398 -2.42 18.79 6.18
C LEU A 398 -2.62 20.19 6.78
N GLU A 399 -3.79 20.79 6.56
CA GLU A 399 -4.14 22.10 7.13
C GLU A 399 -4.57 22.00 8.60
N GLY A 400 -5.41 21.01 8.96
CA GLY A 400 -5.85 20.79 10.34
C GLY A 400 -4.72 20.30 11.26
N GLN A 401 -3.69 19.66 10.69
CA GLN A 401 -2.54 19.10 11.43
C GLN A 401 -1.35 20.05 11.56
N LYS A 402 -1.43 21.29 11.04
CA LYS A 402 -0.39 22.30 11.35
C LYS A 402 -0.38 22.47 12.86
N SER A 403 0.79 22.26 13.47
CA SER A 403 0.98 22.51 14.90
C SER A 403 0.91 24.02 15.17
N GLU A 404 -0.30 24.56 15.24
CA GLU A 404 -0.56 25.87 15.82
C GLU A 404 -0.58 25.69 17.33
N TYR A 405 0.60 25.75 17.93
CA TYR A 405 0.67 25.84 19.37
C TYR A 405 0.13 27.19 19.82
N ARG A 406 -1.11 27.21 20.30
CA ARG A 406 -1.74 28.36 20.94
C ARG A 406 -1.71 28.13 22.46
N GLY A 407 -1.40 29.17 23.23
CA GLY A 407 -1.42 29.12 24.70
C GLY A 407 -0.12 28.67 25.41
N ARG A 408 -0.22 28.36 26.70
CA ARG A 408 0.87 27.86 27.57
C ARG A 408 0.74 26.37 27.83
N ALA A 409 1.88 25.70 28.00
CA ALA A 409 1.86 24.24 28.10
C ALA A 409 1.21 23.88 29.43
N THR A 410 0.28 22.93 29.42
CA THR A 410 -0.48 22.53 30.62
C THR A 410 0.42 22.14 31.79
N CYS A 411 1.61 21.58 31.53
CA CYS A 411 2.63 21.31 32.55
C CYS A 411 3.23 22.61 33.13
N SER A 412 3.52 23.61 32.30
CA SER A 412 4.01 24.92 32.73
C SER A 412 2.95 25.71 33.51
N VAL A 413 1.69 25.61 33.07
CA VAL A 413 0.51 26.15 33.79
C VAL A 413 0.40 25.52 35.17
N ARG A 414 0.44 24.18 35.25
CA ARG A 414 0.40 23.43 36.52
C ARG A 414 1.53 23.84 37.45
N ASP A 415 2.77 23.85 36.97
CA ASP A 415 3.94 24.12 37.83
C ASP A 415 3.92 25.58 38.34
N THR A 416 3.50 26.52 37.51
CA THR A 416 3.37 27.94 37.90
C THR A 416 2.23 28.14 38.91
N LEU A 417 1.06 27.53 38.67
CA LEU A 417 -0.06 27.61 39.61
C LEU A 417 0.24 26.88 40.92
N GLY A 418 0.92 25.74 40.86
CA GLY A 418 1.38 24.99 42.04
C GLY A 418 2.20 25.87 42.97
N ALA A 419 3.21 26.58 42.43
CA ALA A 419 4.04 27.49 43.22
C ALA A 419 3.26 28.66 43.87
N ILE A 420 2.22 29.18 43.20
CA ILE A 420 1.36 30.26 43.74
C ILE A 420 0.46 29.74 44.87
N TYR A 421 -0.14 28.56 44.68
CA TYR A 421 -1.07 27.97 45.65
C TYR A 421 -0.34 27.43 46.88
N GLU A 422 0.86 26.86 46.72
CA GLU A 422 1.72 26.44 47.85
C GLU A 422 2.07 27.61 48.77
N LYS A 423 2.32 28.80 48.19
CA LYS A 423 2.58 30.03 48.94
C LYS A 423 1.32 30.73 49.44
N LYS A 424 0.13 30.19 49.13
CA LYS A 424 -1.18 30.77 49.45
C LYS A 424 -1.38 32.19 48.89
N GLU A 425 -0.72 32.50 47.77
CA GLU A 425 -0.72 33.84 47.14
C GLU A 425 -1.86 34.03 46.13
N GLN A 426 -2.72 33.04 45.92
CA GLN A 426 -3.73 33.03 44.85
C GLN A 426 -4.70 34.23 44.88
N LYS A 427 -5.01 34.78 46.07
CA LYS A 427 -5.85 35.99 46.19
C LYS A 427 -5.10 37.27 45.82
N GLN A 428 -3.80 37.35 46.13
CA GLN A 428 -2.95 38.50 45.81
C GLN A 428 -2.56 38.50 44.33
N LYS A 429 -2.35 37.31 43.76
CA LYS A 429 -1.98 37.07 42.37
C LYS A 429 -3.17 36.69 41.49
N HIS A 430 -4.39 37.11 41.85
CA HIS A 430 -5.62 36.71 41.15
C HIS A 430 -5.54 36.96 39.64
N ALA A 431 -5.14 38.18 39.22
CA ALA A 431 -5.02 38.53 37.80
C ALA A 431 -3.95 37.70 37.06
N GLU A 432 -2.89 37.29 37.75
CA GLU A 432 -1.85 36.43 37.19
C GLU A 432 -2.35 34.99 37.04
N VAL A 433 -3.08 34.47 38.03
CA VAL A 433 -3.74 33.16 37.98
C VAL A 433 -4.77 33.11 36.84
N GLU A 434 -5.61 34.13 36.72
CA GLU A 434 -6.64 34.23 35.67
C GLU A 434 -6.01 34.28 34.28
N LYS A 435 -4.92 35.04 34.11
CA LYS A 435 -4.15 35.08 32.86
C LYS A 435 -3.50 33.74 32.55
N ILE A 436 -2.90 33.05 33.53
CA ILE A 436 -2.26 31.75 33.33
C ILE A 436 -3.30 30.68 32.94
N LEU A 437 -4.49 30.71 33.54
CA LEU A 437 -5.59 29.81 33.20
C LEU A 437 -6.13 30.11 31.80
N ASN A 438 -6.36 31.38 31.47
CA ASN A 438 -6.79 31.78 30.14
C ASN A 438 -5.76 31.41 29.08
N ASP A 439 -4.46 31.65 29.34
CA ASP A 439 -3.36 31.24 28.45
C ASP A 439 -3.25 29.71 28.33
N GLY A 440 -3.64 28.95 29.36
CA GLY A 440 -3.59 27.48 29.37
C GLY A 440 -4.79 26.77 28.75
N LEU A 441 -5.86 27.50 28.43
CA LEU A 441 -7.13 26.99 27.88
C LEU A 441 -7.33 27.33 26.39
N VAL A 442 -6.32 27.92 25.73
CA VAL A 442 -6.34 28.30 24.30
C VAL A 442 -5.90 27.14 23.42
#